data_AF-A0A9E5TB36-F1
#
_entry.id   AF-A0A9E5TB36-F1
#
_cell.length_a   1.000
_cell.length_b   1.000
_cell.length_c   1.000
_cell.angle_alpha   90.00
_cell.angle_beta   90.00
_cell.angle_gamma   90.00
#
_symmetry.space_group_name_H-M   'P 1'
#
loop_
_entity.id
_entity.type
_entity.pdbx_description
1 polymer ?
#
loop_
_entity_poly.entity_id
_entity_poly.type
_entity_poly.pdbx_seq_one_letter_code
_entity_poly.pdbx_strand_id
1 'polypeptide(L)'
;LLPAVQSARESARRMQCSNNLKQIGLAFHMYHNSHETFPVGVLCGGTLPAGDKWNPPDTHRGWAWGSYLLSFLELKNLANILDVGEAKIWGDKDGADYG
;
A
#
# COMPACT_ATOMS: atom_id res chain seq x y z
N LEU A 1 24.29 -8.99 -30.77
CA LEU A 1 23.33 -9.51 -29.77
C LEU A 1 22.40 -10.48 -30.50
N LEU A 2 22.59 -11.78 -30.28
CA LEU A 2 21.90 -12.86 -31.01
C LEU A 2 20.44 -12.99 -30.53
N PRO A 3 19.48 -13.29 -31.42
CA PRO A 3 18.05 -13.40 -31.11
C PRO A 3 17.72 -14.26 -29.87
N ALA A 4 18.52 -15.28 -29.61
CA ALA A 4 18.39 -16.16 -28.44
C ALA A 4 18.63 -15.46 -27.09
N VAL A 5 19.56 -14.50 -27.02
CA VAL A 5 19.89 -13.77 -25.78
C VAL A 5 18.73 -12.87 -25.35
N GLN A 6 18.01 -12.30 -26.33
CA GLN A 6 16.88 -11.42 -26.08
C GLN A 6 15.66 -12.21 -25.60
N SER A 7 15.41 -13.39 -26.18
CA SER A 7 14.38 -14.33 -25.71
C SER A 7 14.65 -14.80 -24.28
N ALA A 8 15.90 -15.13 -23.95
CA ALA A 8 16.30 -15.48 -22.59
C ALA A 8 16.07 -14.32 -21.60
N ARG A 9 16.42 -13.08 -21.99
CA ARG A 9 16.16 -11.88 -21.16
C ARG A 9 14.68 -11.64 -20.92
N GLU A 10 13.86 -11.78 -21.95
CA GLU A 10 12.41 -11.60 -21.83
C GLU A 10 11.79 -12.69 -20.94
N SER A 11 12.24 -13.93 -21.11
CA SER A 11 11.81 -15.04 -20.25
C SER A 11 12.19 -14.80 -18.78
N ALA A 12 13.41 -14.30 -18.52
CA ALA A 12 13.85 -13.91 -17.18
C ALA A 12 12.99 -12.78 -16.58
N ARG A 13 12.69 -11.74 -17.35
CA ARG A 13 11.79 -10.65 -16.92
C ARG A 13 10.39 -11.17 -16.56
N ARG A 14 9.83 -12.04 -17.39
CA ARG A 14 8.52 -12.65 -17.15
C ARG A 14 8.52 -13.51 -15.89
N MET A 15 9.56 -14.31 -15.67
CA MET A 15 9.71 -15.11 -14.44
C MET A 15 9.79 -14.22 -13.20
N GLN A 16 10.59 -13.15 -13.25
CA GLN A 16 10.69 -12.19 -12.15
C GLN A 16 9.35 -11.52 -11.85
N CYS A 17 8.66 -11.02 -12.88
CA CYS A 17 7.34 -10.39 -12.72
C CYS A 17 6.32 -11.36 -12.09
N SER A 18 6.27 -12.62 -12.57
CA SER A 18 5.40 -13.64 -11.98
C SER A 18 5.73 -13.93 -10.52
N ASN A 19 7.01 -13.95 -10.16
CA ASN A 19 7.43 -14.15 -8.76
C ASN A 19 7.06 -12.96 -7.87
N ASN A 20 7.20 -11.73 -8.36
CA ASN A 20 6.77 -10.53 -7.63
C ASN A 20 5.26 -10.57 -7.34
N LEU A 21 4.44 -10.95 -8.33
CA LEU A 21 2.99 -11.08 -8.14
C LEU A 21 2.63 -12.17 -7.13
N LYS A 22 3.36 -13.30 -7.11
CA LYS A 22 3.18 -14.35 -6.10
C LYS A 22 3.50 -13.86 -4.70
N GLN A 23 4.58 -13.08 -4.53
CA GLN A 23 4.94 -12.48 -3.23
C GLN A 23 3.86 -11.51 -2.75
N ILE A 24 3.32 -10.68 -3.65
CA ILE A 24 2.19 -9.79 -3.33
C ILE A 24 0.96 -10.59 -2.92
N GLY A 25 0.58 -11.63 -3.68
CA GLY A 25 -0.55 -12.49 -3.35
C GLY A 25 -0.40 -13.19 -2.00
N LEU A 26 0.81 -13.66 -1.69
CA LEU A 26 1.12 -14.22 -0.37
C LEU A 26 0.95 -13.17 0.73
N ALA A 27 1.45 -11.95 0.53
CA ALA A 27 1.27 -10.86 1.50
C ALA A 27 -0.22 -10.54 1.75
N PHE A 28 -1.07 -10.57 0.73
CA PHE A 28 -2.52 -10.44 0.89
C PHE A 28 -3.12 -11.56 1.76
N HIS A 29 -2.71 -12.81 1.55
CA HIS A 29 -3.17 -13.93 2.39
C HIS A 29 -2.68 -13.80 3.85
N MET A 30 -1.45 -13.35 4.07
CA MET A 30 -0.92 -13.11 5.42
C MET A 30 -1.63 -11.96 6.13
N TYR A 31 -1.96 -10.89 5.39
CA TYR A 31 -2.77 -9.79 5.90
C TYR A 31 -4.17 -10.30 6.31
N HIS A 32 -4.83 -11.05 5.43
CA HIS A 32 -6.16 -11.60 5.72
C HIS A 32 -6.15 -12.57 6.90
N ASN A 33 -5.11 -13.40 7.03
CA ASN A 33 -4.97 -14.32 8.17
C ASN A 33 -4.77 -13.59 9.51
N SER A 34 -4.27 -12.35 9.51
CA SER A 34 -4.00 -11.57 10.72
C SER A 34 -5.09 -10.55 11.05
N HIS A 35 -5.78 -10.01 10.05
CA HIS A 35 -6.77 -8.94 10.20
C HIS A 35 -8.20 -9.38 9.85
N GLU A 36 -8.39 -10.66 9.48
CA GLU A 36 -9.66 -11.28 9.04
C GLU A 36 -10.37 -10.55 7.88
N THR A 37 -9.67 -9.62 7.23
CA THR A 37 -10.17 -8.72 6.19
C THR A 37 -9.08 -8.50 5.16
N PHE A 38 -9.44 -8.10 3.94
CA PHE A 38 -8.45 -7.65 2.95
C PHE A 38 -8.14 -6.17 3.14
N PRO A 39 -6.94 -5.69 2.77
CA PRO A 39 -6.61 -4.29 2.91
C PRO A 39 -7.54 -3.46 2.01
N VAL A 40 -8.05 -2.39 2.59
CA VAL A 40 -8.83 -1.37 1.89
C VAL A 40 -8.02 -0.74 0.75
N GLY A 41 -8.68 -0.41 -0.36
CA GLY A 41 -8.03 0.20 -1.53
C GLY A 41 -7.28 1.49 -1.19
N VAL A 42 -7.96 2.39 -0.48
CA VAL A 42 -7.41 3.61 0.13
C VAL A 42 -8.23 3.92 1.38
N LEU A 43 -7.57 4.22 2.50
CA LEU A 43 -8.22 4.78 3.69
C LEU A 43 -8.10 6.30 3.65
N CYS A 44 -9.19 7.04 3.39
CA CYS A 44 -9.15 8.50 3.48
C CYS A 44 -9.36 8.94 4.93
N GLY A 45 -8.35 9.55 5.54
CA GLY A 45 -8.40 10.15 6.87
C GLY A 45 -9.25 11.41 6.88
N GLY A 46 -10.41 11.33 7.53
CA GLY A 46 -11.27 12.46 7.85
C GLY A 46 -12.43 12.63 6.89
N THR A 47 -13.63 12.38 7.40
CA THR A 47 -14.84 13.06 6.91
C THR A 47 -14.61 14.56 7.06
N LEU A 48 -14.39 15.27 5.97
CA LEU A 48 -14.74 16.69 5.96
C LEU A 48 -16.25 16.80 6.26
N PRO A 49 -16.72 17.82 6.98
CA PRO A 49 -18.13 18.04 7.21
C PRO A 49 -18.90 17.94 5.89
N ALA A 50 -19.97 17.15 5.87
CA ALA A 50 -20.83 16.99 4.71
C ALA A 50 -21.50 18.34 4.37
N GLY A 51 -20.80 19.19 3.61
CA GLY A 51 -21.23 20.56 3.34
C GLY A 51 -20.43 21.24 2.24
N ASP A 52 -19.13 20.99 2.14
CA ASP A 52 -18.28 21.67 1.17
C ASP A 52 -18.16 20.85 -0.11
N LYS A 53 -18.99 21.18 -1.10
CA LYS A 53 -19.10 20.54 -2.42
C LYS A 53 -17.91 20.83 -3.35
N TRP A 54 -16.77 21.21 -2.78
CA TRP A 54 -15.52 21.46 -3.49
C TRP A 54 -14.38 21.06 -2.55
N ASN A 55 -14.05 19.77 -2.55
CA ASN A 55 -12.81 19.33 -1.93
C ASN A 55 -11.69 19.52 -2.99
N PRO A 56 -10.75 20.48 -2.83
CA PRO A 56 -9.62 20.64 -3.75
C PRO A 56 -8.69 19.41 -3.71
N PRO A 57 -7.79 19.24 -4.69
CA PRO A 57 -7.22 17.93 -5.11
C PRO A 57 -6.38 17.12 -4.11
N ASP A 58 -6.19 17.58 -2.86
CA ASP A 58 -5.06 17.13 -2.02
C ASP A 58 -5.46 16.49 -0.67
N THR A 59 -6.73 16.16 -0.46
CA THR A 59 -7.25 15.64 0.83
C THR A 59 -7.36 14.11 0.88
N HIS A 60 -6.50 13.40 0.15
CA HIS A 60 -6.30 11.95 0.34
C HIS A 60 -5.36 11.73 1.53
N ARG A 61 -5.80 12.05 2.74
CA ARG A 61 -5.01 11.85 3.98
C ARG A 61 -4.99 10.37 4.33
N GLY A 62 -4.30 9.54 3.54
CA GLY A 62 -4.65 8.13 3.50
C GLY A 62 -3.62 7.15 3.00
N TRP A 63 -3.63 5.97 3.60
CA TRP A 63 -2.79 4.84 3.22
C TRP A 63 -3.50 4.01 2.14
N ALA A 64 -2.83 3.77 1.02
CA ALA A 64 -3.29 2.82 -0.01
C ALA A 64 -3.02 1.38 0.45
N TRP A 65 -3.77 0.41 -0.10
CA TRP A 65 -3.65 -1.02 0.24
C TRP A 65 -2.20 -1.53 0.34
N GLY A 66 -1.32 -1.06 -0.55
CA GLY A 66 0.07 -1.52 -0.62
C GLY A 66 0.90 -1.17 0.61
N SER A 67 0.58 -0.07 1.29
CA SER A 67 1.25 0.32 2.53
C SER A 67 0.97 -0.66 3.67
N TYR A 68 -0.26 -1.17 3.76
CA TYR A 68 -0.67 -2.18 4.74
C TYR A 68 0.00 -3.55 4.51
N LEU A 69 0.48 -3.80 3.28
CA LEU A 69 1.19 -5.03 2.96
C LEU A 69 2.70 -4.96 3.21
N LEU A 70 3.27 -3.78 3.49
CA LEU A 70 4.73 -3.60 3.61
C LEU A 70 5.35 -4.56 4.64
N SER A 71 4.73 -4.71 5.80
CA SER A 71 5.22 -5.63 6.84
C SER A 71 5.21 -7.10 6.38
N PHE A 72 4.26 -7.48 5.54
CA PHE A 72 4.14 -8.83 4.97
C PHE A 72 5.03 -9.07 3.76
N LEU A 73 5.57 -7.99 3.17
CA LEU A 73 6.58 -8.01 2.10
C LEU A 73 8.02 -7.93 2.64
N GLU A 74 8.22 -8.22 3.93
CA GLU A 74 9.50 -8.08 4.64
C GLU A 74 10.05 -6.63 4.67
N LEU A 75 9.22 -5.65 4.33
CA LEU A 75 9.55 -4.21 4.36
C LEU A 75 9.12 -3.57 5.68
N LYS A 76 9.28 -4.28 6.80
CA LYS A 76 8.86 -3.81 8.14
C LYS A 76 9.51 -2.49 8.54
N ASN A 77 10.80 -2.31 8.24
CA ASN A 77 11.49 -1.04 8.53
C ASN A 77 10.84 0.13 7.78
N LEU A 78 10.44 -0.08 6.53
CA LEU A 78 9.74 0.93 5.74
C LEU A 78 8.34 1.20 6.29
N ALA A 79 7.61 0.16 6.67
CA ALA A 79 6.29 0.29 7.30
C ALA A 79 6.36 1.13 8.59
N ASN A 80 7.39 0.91 9.42
CA ASN A 80 7.60 1.67 10.65
C ASN A 80 7.99 3.12 10.40
N ILE A 81 8.87 3.40 9.41
CA ILE A 81 9.25 4.78 9.05
C ILE A 81 8.04 5.57 8.54
N LEU A 82 7.18 4.89 7.78
CA LEU A 82 5.95 5.46 7.27
C LEU A 82 4.85 5.55 8.32
N ASP A 83 4.99 4.85 9.45
CA ASP A 83 4.01 4.80 10.53
C ASP A 83 2.60 4.41 10.00
N VAL A 84 2.59 3.35 9.19
CA VAL A 84 1.39 2.92 8.46
C VAL A 84 0.28 2.49 9.43
N GLY A 85 -0.88 3.13 9.33
CA GLY A 85 -2.04 2.86 10.18
C GLY A 85 -2.11 3.72 11.45
N GLU A 86 -1.01 4.32 11.89
CA GLU A 86 -0.95 5.19 13.08
C GLU A 86 -0.70 6.67 12.70
N ALA A 87 0.07 6.95 11.65
CA ALA A 87 0.40 8.32 11.24
C ALA A 87 -0.71 9.03 10.47
N LYS A 88 -0.97 10.26 10.92
CA LYS A 88 -1.58 11.32 10.12
C LYS A 88 -0.58 11.79 9.08
N ILE A 89 -0.77 11.35 7.83
CA ILE A 89 0.22 11.47 6.76
C ILE A 89 0.56 12.94 6.42
N TRP A 90 -0.33 13.92 6.70
CA TRP A 90 -0.03 15.36 6.61
C TRP A 90 -0.95 16.24 7.48
N GLY A 91 -0.37 17.16 8.27
CA GLY A 91 -1.00 18.42 8.67
C GLY A 91 -1.83 18.48 9.96
N ASP A 92 -1.54 17.68 10.99
CA ASP A 92 -2.20 17.82 12.31
C ASP A 92 -1.23 18.35 13.36
N LYS A 93 -1.22 19.67 13.51
CA LYS A 93 -1.33 20.19 14.88
C LYS A 93 -2.79 19.89 15.28
N ASP A 94 -2.98 19.28 16.44
CA ASP A 94 -4.27 19.16 17.13
C ASP A 94 -5.07 17.85 16.92
N GLY A 95 -4.47 16.73 17.33
CA GLY A 95 -5.03 15.97 18.47
C GLY A 95 -6.40 15.31 18.36
N ALA A 96 -6.98 15.07 17.18
CA ALA A 96 -8.21 14.27 17.08
C ALA A 96 -7.90 12.76 16.98
N ASP A 97 -8.13 12.08 18.10
CA ASP A 97 -8.12 10.62 18.29
C ASP A 97 -9.35 9.99 17.60
N TYR A 98 -9.14 8.98 16.77
CA TYR A 98 -10.21 8.19 16.15
C TYR A 98 -9.79 6.72 16.13
N GLY A 99 -9.97 6.07 17.28
CA GLY A 99 -10.08 4.61 17.37
C GLY A 99 -11.38 4.06 16.76
#